data_AF-A0AAN8P8R2-F1
#
_entry.id   AF-A0AAN8P8R2-F1
#
_cell.length_a   1.000
_cell.length_b   1.000
_cell.length_c   1.000
_cell.angle_alpha   90.00
_cell.angle_beta   90.00
_cell.angle_gamma   90.00
#
_symmetry.space_group_name_H-M   'P 1'
#
loop_
_entity.id
_entity.type
_entity.pdbx_description
1 polymer ?
#
loop_
_entity_poly.entity_id
_entity_poly.type
_entity_poly.pdbx_seq_one_letter_code
_entity_poly.pdbx_strand_id
1 'polypeptide(L)'
;MEAYMTKAKEYDKYMKEQFAEFERGKEFLASMMGKKCMTQKEIDEAINYLLPSSLFVPKSRPMMKPPDQIIGKKESVSFDSTGRPHHFLFYTTKPKFSQLLHDAAAEIEKLNNIQQESLQKGMVPPKPITLPGCEWLSHEQLEKKLNEKLYSVDHAKYIEAFDVILNHPFNQQSENFLRSYCCVKSESLTQKLPTPIIEEDGSIRVIVERSKRDTSVAQVEVKFPGTGSISINGQGIDFFETISCREQVSYKILY
;
A
#
# COMPACT_ATOMS: atom_id res chain seq x y z
N MET A 1 -20.31 -30.06 15.44
CA MET A 1 -20.57 -28.61 15.64
C MET A 1 -20.04 -28.13 16.98
N GLU A 2 -20.32 -28.83 18.09
CA GLU A 2 -19.81 -28.48 19.42
C GLU A 2 -18.29 -28.32 19.47
N ALA A 3 -17.53 -29.24 18.86
CA ALA A 3 -16.06 -29.15 18.80
C ALA A 3 -15.53 -27.90 18.07
N TYR A 4 -16.30 -27.31 17.15
CA TYR A 4 -15.93 -26.04 16.50
C TYR A 4 -16.23 -24.86 17.42
N MET A 5 -17.35 -24.90 18.15
CA MET A 5 -17.70 -23.89 19.14
C MET A 5 -16.71 -23.86 20.31
N THR A 6 -16.27 -25.02 20.79
CA THR A 6 -15.27 -25.11 21.86
C THR A 6 -13.94 -24.53 21.40
N LYS A 7 -13.47 -24.88 20.20
CA LYS A 7 -12.25 -24.31 19.60
C LYS A 7 -12.31 -22.79 19.45
N ALA A 8 -13.46 -22.25 19.07
CA ALA A 8 -13.64 -20.80 18.96
C ALA A 8 -13.60 -20.12 20.34
N LYS A 9 -14.29 -20.68 21.34
CA LYS A 9 -14.23 -20.18 22.72
C LYS A 9 -12.82 -20.26 23.32
N GLU A 10 -12.11 -21.35 23.05
CA GLU A 10 -10.70 -21.52 23.45
C GLU A 10 -9.81 -20.48 22.79
N TYR A 11 -10.02 -20.20 21.50
CA TYR A 11 -9.30 -19.16 20.79
C TYR A 11 -9.58 -17.76 21.36
N ASP A 12 -10.84 -17.44 21.64
CA ASP A 12 -11.21 -16.14 22.24
C ASP A 12 -10.60 -15.98 23.63
N LYS A 13 -10.59 -17.06 24.43
CA LYS A 13 -9.93 -17.08 25.74
C LYS A 13 -8.42 -16.86 25.59
N TYR A 14 -7.78 -17.60 24.68
CA TYR A 14 -6.36 -17.46 24.39
C TYR A 14 -6.01 -16.03 23.95
N MET A 15 -6.78 -15.43 23.04
CA MET A 15 -6.55 -14.06 22.60
C MET A 15 -6.64 -13.07 23.76
N LYS A 16 -7.65 -13.19 24.63
CA LYS A 16 -7.79 -12.33 25.82
C LYS A 16 -6.61 -12.47 26.78
N GLU A 17 -6.12 -13.68 27.00
CA GLU A 17 -4.93 -13.94 27.82
C GLU A 17 -3.69 -13.29 27.20
N GLN A 18 -3.48 -13.46 25.89
CA GLN A 18 -2.36 -12.83 25.18
C GLN A 18 -2.41 -11.31 25.20
N PHE A 19 -3.60 -10.71 25.12
CA PHE A 19 -3.76 -9.25 25.28
C PHE A 19 -3.39 -8.78 26.69
N ALA A 20 -3.83 -9.51 27.72
CA ALA A 20 -3.48 -9.19 29.10
C ALA A 20 -1.98 -9.39 29.39
N GLU A 21 -1.33 -10.37 28.75
CA GLU A 21 0.13 -10.55 28.80
C GLU A 21 0.88 -9.43 28.07
N PHE A 22 0.40 -9.02 26.90
CA PHE A 22 0.98 -7.92 26.14
C PHE A 22 0.95 -6.60 26.91
N GLU A 23 -0.18 -6.23 27.51
CA GLU A 23 -0.27 -4.99 28.30
C GLU A 23 0.61 -5.04 29.56
N ARG A 24 0.63 -6.16 30.29
CA ARG A 24 1.56 -6.35 31.43
C ARG A 24 3.02 -6.26 30.99
N GLY A 25 3.38 -6.89 29.87
CA GLY A 25 4.73 -6.83 29.31
C GLY A 25 5.11 -5.41 28.88
N LYS A 26 4.15 -4.63 28.37
CA LYS A 26 4.35 -3.26 27.92
C LYS A 26 4.61 -2.33 29.11
N GLU A 27 3.88 -2.49 30.21
CA GLU A 27 4.13 -1.77 31.45
C GLU A 27 5.51 -2.11 32.03
N PHE A 28 5.88 -3.40 32.03
CA PHE A 28 7.17 -3.86 32.50
C PHE A 28 8.33 -3.32 31.65
N LEU A 29 8.20 -3.35 30.32
CA LEU A 29 9.17 -2.78 29.40
C LEU A 29 9.30 -1.27 29.59
N ALA A 30 8.18 -0.56 29.81
CA ALA A 30 8.20 0.87 30.13
C ALA A 30 8.98 1.14 31.43
N SER A 31 8.74 0.32 32.46
CA SER A 31 9.47 0.39 33.73
C SER A 31 10.97 0.16 33.56
N MET A 32 11.38 -0.86 32.79
CA MET A 32 12.80 -1.13 32.48
C MET A 32 13.48 0.03 31.77
N MET A 33 12.78 0.68 30.84
CA MET A 33 13.28 1.82 30.07
C MET A 33 13.13 3.16 30.80
N GLY A 34 12.59 3.17 32.03
CA GLY A 34 12.36 4.39 32.81
C GLY A 34 11.29 5.32 32.23
N LYS A 35 10.38 4.82 31.38
CA LYS A 35 9.28 5.57 30.76
C LYS A 35 7.95 5.22 31.42
N LYS A 36 6.99 6.15 31.39
CA LYS A 36 5.62 5.95 31.94
C LYS A 36 4.68 5.28 30.93
N CYS A 37 4.67 5.74 29.69
CA CYS A 37 3.87 5.20 28.59
C CYS A 37 4.77 5.03 27.38
N MET A 38 4.55 3.96 26.60
CA MET A 38 5.31 3.69 25.38
C MET A 38 4.38 3.52 24.18
N THR A 39 4.80 4.12 23.07
CA THR A 39 4.22 3.90 21.73
C THR A 39 4.85 2.66 21.08
N GLN A 40 4.20 2.09 20.06
CA GLN A 40 4.72 0.88 19.39
C GLN A 40 6.14 1.09 18.80
N LYS A 41 6.47 2.29 18.32
CA LYS A 41 7.80 2.59 17.80
C LYS A 41 8.87 2.50 18.89
N GLU A 42 8.58 3.03 20.08
CA GLU A 42 9.49 2.98 21.22
C GLU A 42 9.65 1.55 21.77
N ILE A 43 8.58 0.74 21.70
CA ILE A 43 8.64 -0.69 22.02
C ILE A 43 9.60 -1.40 21.06
N ASP A 44 9.47 -1.17 19.75
CA ASP A 44 10.33 -1.79 18.74
C ASP A 44 11.80 -1.35 18.92
N GLU A 45 12.05 -0.08 19.22
CA GLU A 45 13.40 0.43 19.53
C GLU A 45 13.99 -0.19 20.80
N ALA A 46 13.21 -0.26 21.88
CA ALA A 46 13.64 -0.86 23.14
C ALA A 46 13.99 -2.35 22.97
N ILE A 47 13.20 -3.09 22.18
CA ILE A 47 13.47 -4.51 21.90
C ILE A 47 14.73 -4.67 21.07
N ASN A 48 14.95 -3.84 20.06
CA ASN A 48 16.19 -3.87 19.27
C ASN A 48 17.43 -3.59 20.13
N TYR A 49 17.28 -2.74 21.16
CA TYR A 49 18.36 -2.45 22.10
C TYR A 49 18.61 -3.59 23.10
N LEU A 50 17.55 -4.11 23.73
CA LEU A 50 17.65 -5.16 24.75
C LEU A 50 18.00 -6.53 24.16
N LEU A 51 17.47 -6.84 22.98
CA LEU A 51 17.63 -8.11 22.28
C LEU A 51 18.17 -7.88 20.86
N PRO A 52 19.44 -7.47 20.72
CA PRO A 52 20.02 -7.17 19.42
C PRO A 52 20.12 -8.44 18.57
N SER A 53 19.48 -8.40 17.39
CA SER A 53 19.49 -9.49 16.42
C SER A 53 20.09 -9.02 15.10
N SER A 54 21.08 -9.76 14.60
CA SER A 54 21.77 -9.49 13.32
C SER A 54 21.10 -10.15 12.12
N LEU A 55 19.90 -10.73 12.28
CA LEU A 55 19.21 -11.43 11.19
C LEU A 55 18.85 -10.47 10.05
N PHE A 56 19.19 -10.84 8.82
CA PHE A 56 18.90 -10.03 7.63
C PHE A 56 17.40 -9.85 7.40
N VAL A 57 16.60 -10.90 7.64
CA VAL A 57 15.15 -10.88 7.48
C VAL A 57 14.49 -10.20 8.68
N PRO A 58 13.83 -9.03 8.54
CA PRO A 58 13.28 -8.31 9.67
C PRO A 58 12.17 -9.07 10.41
N LYS A 59 11.39 -9.89 9.68
CA LYS A 59 10.32 -10.71 10.26
C LYS A 59 10.82 -11.82 11.20
N SER A 60 12.09 -12.18 11.11
CA SER A 60 12.71 -13.21 11.95
C SER A 60 13.37 -12.65 13.21
N ARG A 61 13.39 -11.32 13.37
CA ARG A 61 13.94 -10.66 14.56
C ARG A 61 12.94 -10.73 15.72
N PRO A 62 13.40 -10.65 16.97
CA PRO A 62 12.52 -10.49 18.13
C PRO A 62 11.59 -9.29 17.93
N MET A 63 10.30 -9.46 18.20
CA MET A 63 9.31 -8.38 18.13
C MET A 63 8.23 -8.58 19.17
N MET A 64 7.67 -7.47 19.66
CA MET A 64 6.52 -7.47 20.56
C MET A 64 5.47 -6.53 19.97
N LYS A 65 4.40 -7.12 19.43
CA LYS A 65 3.29 -6.39 18.81
C LYS A 65 1.96 -6.87 19.39
N PRO A 66 0.88 -6.11 19.20
CA PRO A 66 -0.45 -6.54 19.61
C PRO A 66 -0.79 -7.92 19.02
N PRO A 67 -1.38 -8.84 19.80
CA PRO A 67 -1.71 -10.20 19.38
C PRO A 67 -2.44 -10.30 18.04
N ASP A 68 -3.36 -9.38 17.75
CA ASP A 68 -4.12 -9.34 16.49
C ASP A 68 -3.25 -9.27 15.24
N GLN A 69 -2.09 -8.60 15.32
CA GLN A 69 -1.18 -8.45 14.18
C GLN A 69 -0.29 -9.69 13.97
N ILE A 70 -0.07 -10.48 15.03
CA ILE A 70 0.84 -11.64 15.01
C ILE A 70 0.07 -12.91 14.70
N ILE A 71 -1.00 -13.18 15.45
CA ILE A 71 -1.75 -14.45 15.40
C ILE A 71 -2.70 -14.49 14.18
N GLY A 72 -3.02 -13.32 13.63
CA GLY A 72 -3.91 -13.16 12.49
C GLY A 72 -5.39 -13.28 12.88
N LYS A 73 -6.27 -12.69 12.08
CA LYS A 73 -7.72 -12.75 12.31
C LYS A 73 -8.26 -14.10 11.85
N LYS A 74 -8.63 -14.97 12.79
CA LYS A 74 -9.46 -16.13 12.46
C LYS A 74 -10.87 -15.70 12.11
N GLU A 75 -11.51 -16.47 11.24
CA GLU A 75 -12.93 -16.30 10.99
C GLU A 75 -13.72 -16.61 12.27
N SER A 76 -14.65 -15.72 12.59
CA SER A 76 -15.63 -15.98 13.64
C SER A 76 -16.46 -17.21 13.29
N VAL A 77 -16.98 -17.89 14.31
CA VAL A 77 -17.92 -19.00 14.09
C VAL A 77 -19.07 -18.50 13.23
N SER A 78 -19.33 -19.19 12.13
CA SER A 78 -20.34 -18.81 11.15
C SER A 78 -21.76 -19.27 11.49
N PHE A 79 -21.99 -19.89 12.65
CA PHE A 79 -23.25 -20.49 13.04
C PHE A 79 -23.53 -20.39 14.55
N ASP A 80 -24.82 -20.45 14.89
CA ASP A 80 -25.32 -20.41 16.26
C ASP A 80 -25.16 -21.75 17.00
N SER A 81 -25.41 -21.74 18.31
CA SER A 81 -25.44 -22.96 19.14
C SER A 81 -26.43 -24.02 18.64
N THR A 82 -27.48 -23.60 17.93
CA THR A 82 -28.47 -24.48 17.29
C THR A 82 -28.00 -25.06 15.95
N GLY A 83 -26.85 -24.61 15.44
CA GLY A 83 -26.32 -24.98 14.13
C GLY A 83 -26.84 -24.13 12.98
N ARG A 84 -27.66 -23.10 13.23
CA ARG A 84 -28.13 -22.17 12.20
C ARG A 84 -26.99 -21.25 11.72
N PRO A 85 -26.66 -21.19 10.42
CA PRO A 85 -25.67 -20.25 9.92
C PRO A 85 -26.11 -18.79 10.05
N HIS A 86 -25.16 -17.90 10.32
CA HIS A 86 -25.39 -16.45 10.39
C HIS A 86 -25.58 -15.83 9.00
N HIS A 87 -24.81 -16.33 8.03
CA HIS A 87 -24.84 -15.82 6.67
C HIS A 87 -25.77 -16.68 5.80
N PHE A 88 -26.65 -16.05 5.01
CA PHE A 88 -27.60 -16.77 4.14
C PHE A 88 -26.90 -17.58 3.03
N LEU A 89 -25.84 -17.04 2.42
CA LEU A 89 -24.94 -17.75 1.48
C LEU A 89 -23.92 -18.70 2.14
N PHE A 90 -24.08 -19.09 3.41
CA PHE A 90 -23.11 -19.99 4.07
C PHE A 90 -22.85 -21.29 3.29
N TYR A 91 -23.88 -21.86 2.68
CA TYR A 91 -23.78 -23.12 1.94
C TYR A 91 -23.12 -23.00 0.56
N THR A 92 -22.70 -21.81 0.12
CA THR A 92 -21.95 -21.65 -1.14
C THR A 92 -20.45 -21.92 -0.97
N THR A 93 -20.00 -22.30 0.23
CA THR A 93 -18.59 -22.50 0.66
C THR A 93 -17.75 -21.22 0.76
N LYS A 94 -18.11 -20.17 0.02
CA LYS A 94 -17.46 -18.85 0.02
C LYS A 94 -18.51 -17.75 0.18
N PRO A 95 -19.08 -17.59 1.39
CA PRO A 95 -20.22 -16.72 1.61
C PRO A 95 -19.93 -15.25 1.27
N LYS A 96 -18.78 -14.70 1.67
CA LYS A 96 -18.46 -13.28 1.46
C LYS A 96 -18.11 -12.99 0.00
N PHE A 97 -17.39 -13.88 -0.67
CA PHE A 97 -17.17 -13.75 -2.12
C PHE A 97 -18.48 -13.85 -2.91
N SER A 98 -19.37 -14.77 -2.53
CA SER A 98 -20.68 -14.89 -3.17
C SER A 98 -21.54 -13.66 -2.90
N GLN A 99 -21.45 -13.08 -1.70
CA GLN A 99 -22.12 -11.83 -1.35
C GLN A 99 -21.58 -10.67 -2.18
N LEU A 100 -20.26 -10.56 -2.35
CA LEU A 100 -19.65 -9.55 -3.22
C LEU A 100 -20.22 -9.60 -4.65
N LEU A 101 -20.32 -10.79 -5.24
CA LEU A 101 -20.90 -10.95 -6.57
C LEU A 101 -22.40 -10.62 -6.60
N HIS A 102 -23.13 -10.96 -5.54
CA HIS A 102 -24.54 -10.61 -5.39
C HIS A 102 -24.74 -9.09 -5.30
N ASP A 103 -23.92 -8.41 -4.48
CA ASP A 103 -23.94 -6.96 -4.32
C ASP A 103 -23.56 -6.26 -5.63
N ALA A 104 -22.58 -6.79 -6.37
CA ALA A 104 -22.22 -6.28 -7.69
C ALA A 104 -23.38 -6.43 -8.69
N ALA A 105 -24.06 -7.58 -8.70
CA ALA A 105 -25.23 -7.79 -9.55
C ALA A 105 -26.40 -6.84 -9.19
N ALA A 106 -26.64 -6.62 -7.90
CA ALA A 106 -27.65 -5.67 -7.42
C ALA A 106 -27.32 -4.22 -7.84
N GLU A 107 -26.04 -3.85 -7.81
CA GLU A 107 -25.61 -2.52 -8.26
C GLU A 107 -25.78 -2.38 -9.79
N ILE A 108 -25.50 -3.42 -10.58
CA ILE A 108 -25.79 -3.44 -12.02
C ILE A 108 -27.29 -3.28 -12.28
N GLU A 109 -28.15 -3.98 -11.54
CA GLU A 109 -29.61 -3.89 -11.69
C GLU A 109 -30.11 -2.47 -11.36
N LYS A 110 -29.61 -1.88 -10.27
CA LYS A 110 -29.90 -0.48 -9.90
C LYS A 110 -29.51 0.49 -11.01
N LEU A 111 -28.32 0.30 -11.60
CA LEU A 111 -27.84 1.11 -12.72
C LEU A 111 -28.72 0.97 -13.97
N ASN A 112 -29.13 -0.26 -14.30
CA ASN A 112 -30.05 -0.53 -15.40
C ASN A 112 -31.42 0.13 -15.19
N ASN A 113 -31.95 0.09 -13.97
CA ASN A 113 -33.22 0.73 -13.63
C ASN A 113 -33.15 2.25 -13.79
N ILE A 114 -32.06 2.88 -13.34
CA ILE A 114 -31.82 4.32 -13.53
C ILE A 114 -31.74 4.67 -15.03
N GLN A 115 -31.02 3.84 -15.80
CA GLN A 115 -30.95 4.02 -17.24
C GLN A 115 -32.34 3.94 -17.87
N GLN A 116 -33.16 2.95 -17.50
CA GLN A 116 -34.51 2.79 -18.03
C GLN A 116 -35.42 3.98 -17.67
N GLU A 117 -35.37 4.47 -16.44
CA GLU A 117 -36.11 5.67 -16.03
C GLU A 117 -35.66 6.92 -16.78
N SER A 118 -34.35 7.09 -16.99
CA SER A 118 -33.79 8.20 -17.76
C SER A 118 -34.27 8.18 -19.21
N LEU A 119 -34.34 6.98 -19.82
CA LEU A 119 -34.84 6.80 -21.17
C LEU A 119 -36.33 7.17 -21.28
N GLN A 120 -37.16 6.76 -20.32
CA GLN A 120 -38.57 7.13 -20.28
C GLN A 120 -38.78 8.65 -20.13
N LYS A 121 -37.90 9.32 -19.38
CA LYS A 121 -37.92 10.77 -19.18
C LYS A 121 -37.24 11.55 -20.32
N GLY A 122 -36.66 10.87 -21.31
CA GLY A 122 -35.92 11.50 -22.41
C GLY A 122 -34.64 12.24 -21.97
N MET A 123 -34.09 11.89 -20.80
CA MET A 123 -32.89 12.53 -20.27
C MET A 123 -31.62 11.92 -20.88
N VAL A 124 -30.67 12.79 -21.24
CA VAL A 124 -29.34 12.39 -21.75
C VAL A 124 -28.52 11.77 -20.61
N PRO A 125 -27.82 10.65 -20.83
CA PRO A 125 -26.97 10.04 -19.80
C PRO A 125 -25.88 11.03 -19.34
N PRO A 126 -25.56 11.07 -18.04
CA PRO A 126 -24.48 11.88 -17.51
C PRO A 126 -23.13 11.38 -18.05
N LYS A 127 -22.09 12.22 -17.95
CA LYS A 127 -20.74 11.83 -18.36
C LYS A 127 -20.23 10.69 -17.45
N PRO A 128 -19.79 9.54 -17.98
CA PRO A 128 -19.29 8.45 -17.13
C PRO A 128 -18.03 8.90 -16.37
N ILE A 129 -17.89 8.45 -15.13
CA ILE A 129 -16.67 8.65 -14.35
C ILE A 129 -15.58 7.72 -14.90
N THR A 130 -14.39 8.29 -15.09
CA THR A 130 -13.16 7.52 -15.24
C THR A 130 -12.41 7.59 -13.92
N LEU A 131 -11.89 6.46 -13.44
CA LEU A 131 -11.12 6.36 -12.20
C LEU A 131 -9.61 6.28 -12.53
N PRO A 132 -8.93 7.39 -12.86
CA PRO A 132 -7.50 7.36 -13.19
C PRO A 132 -6.68 6.92 -11.97
N GLY A 133 -5.71 6.03 -12.20
CA GLY A 133 -4.80 5.52 -11.17
C GLY A 133 -5.43 4.55 -10.15
N CYS A 134 -6.69 4.16 -10.36
CA CYS A 134 -7.33 3.09 -9.61
C CYS A 134 -7.12 1.78 -10.35
N GLU A 135 -6.45 0.84 -9.69
CA GLU A 135 -6.40 -0.55 -10.14
C GLU A 135 -7.28 -1.40 -9.23
N TRP A 136 -7.91 -2.43 -9.80
CA TRP A 136 -8.65 -3.43 -9.04
C TRP A 136 -7.72 -4.14 -8.05
N LEU A 137 -8.27 -4.57 -6.92
CA LEU A 137 -7.50 -5.27 -5.90
C LEU A 137 -6.83 -6.52 -6.50
N SER A 138 -5.56 -6.73 -6.17
CA SER A 138 -4.87 -7.97 -6.53
C SER A 138 -5.52 -9.16 -5.82
N HIS A 139 -5.28 -10.37 -6.34
CA HIS A 139 -5.81 -11.60 -5.75
C HIS A 139 -5.53 -11.70 -4.24
N GLU A 140 -4.28 -11.45 -3.81
CA GLU A 140 -3.93 -11.45 -2.38
C GLU A 140 -4.63 -10.35 -1.57
N GLN A 141 -4.83 -9.16 -2.16
CA GLN A 141 -5.49 -8.06 -1.48
C GLN A 141 -6.98 -8.34 -1.29
N LEU A 142 -7.63 -8.94 -2.29
CA LEU A 142 -9.02 -9.34 -2.23
C LEU A 142 -9.23 -10.47 -1.21
N GLU A 143 -8.34 -11.48 -1.20
CA GLU A 143 -8.35 -12.53 -0.17
C GLU A 143 -8.21 -11.98 1.24
N LYS A 144 -7.28 -11.03 1.46
CA LYS A 144 -7.10 -10.37 2.76
C LYS A 144 -8.32 -9.56 3.16
N LYS A 145 -8.96 -8.87 2.21
CA LYS A 145 -10.15 -8.05 2.47
C LYS A 145 -11.36 -8.90 2.84
N LEU A 146 -11.59 -10.01 2.14
CA LEU A 146 -12.69 -10.95 2.41
C LEU A 146 -12.36 -11.92 3.55
N ASN A 147 -11.08 -12.13 3.86
CA ASN A 147 -10.60 -13.19 4.75
C ASN A 147 -11.06 -14.59 4.30
N GLU A 148 -11.14 -14.81 2.98
CA GLU A 148 -11.53 -16.07 2.35
C GLU A 148 -10.46 -16.47 1.33
N LYS A 149 -10.27 -17.78 1.14
CA LYS A 149 -9.38 -18.30 0.10
C LYS A 149 -10.06 -18.23 -1.26
N LEU A 150 -9.43 -17.58 -2.21
CA LEU A 150 -9.93 -17.39 -3.57
C LEU A 150 -9.02 -18.11 -4.56
N TYR A 151 -9.59 -18.56 -5.67
CA TYR A 151 -8.79 -19.08 -6.78
C TYR A 151 -8.67 -18.00 -7.87
N SER A 152 -7.72 -18.19 -8.78
CA SER A 152 -7.53 -17.29 -9.93
C SER A 152 -8.81 -17.11 -10.76
N VAL A 153 -9.64 -18.16 -10.88
CA VAL A 153 -10.94 -18.09 -11.57
C VAL A 153 -11.93 -17.17 -10.86
N ASP A 154 -11.91 -17.14 -9.52
CA ASP A 154 -12.80 -16.27 -8.74
C ASP A 154 -12.39 -14.80 -8.91
N HIS A 155 -11.07 -14.54 -8.94
CA HIS A 155 -10.54 -13.20 -9.19
C HIS A 155 -10.89 -12.69 -10.60
N ALA A 156 -10.84 -13.54 -11.62
CA ALA A 156 -11.27 -13.19 -12.97
C ALA A 156 -12.75 -12.78 -13.01
N LYS A 157 -13.64 -13.54 -12.35
CA LYS A 157 -15.07 -13.20 -12.23
C LYS A 157 -15.30 -11.86 -11.52
N TYR A 158 -14.50 -11.57 -10.50
CA TYR A 158 -14.54 -10.29 -9.82
C TYR A 158 -14.18 -9.14 -10.76
N ILE A 159 -13.10 -9.27 -11.54
CA ILE A 159 -12.72 -8.26 -12.54
C ILE A 159 -13.84 -8.07 -13.56
N GLU A 160 -14.35 -9.16 -14.14
CA GLU A 160 -15.45 -9.10 -15.12
C GLU A 160 -16.67 -8.35 -14.60
N ALA A 161 -17.12 -8.65 -13.37
CA ALA A 161 -18.26 -7.98 -12.77
C ALA A 161 -18.01 -6.47 -12.55
N PHE A 162 -16.82 -6.09 -12.09
CA PHE A 162 -16.48 -4.69 -11.84
C PHE A 162 -16.25 -3.90 -13.14
N ASP A 163 -15.70 -4.53 -14.17
CA ASP A 163 -15.55 -3.93 -15.49
C ASP A 163 -16.93 -3.66 -16.13
N VAL A 164 -17.93 -4.51 -15.92
CA VAL A 164 -19.31 -4.26 -16.36
C VAL A 164 -19.87 -3.01 -15.69
N ILE A 165 -19.69 -2.86 -14.37
CA ILE A 165 -20.14 -1.66 -13.63
C ILE A 165 -19.39 -0.41 -14.11
N LEU A 166 -18.07 -0.51 -14.31
CA LEU A 166 -17.25 0.62 -14.75
C LEU A 166 -17.65 1.10 -16.15
N ASN A 167 -17.93 0.18 -17.07
CA ASN A 167 -18.34 0.51 -18.44
C ASN A 167 -19.81 0.95 -18.56
N HIS A 168 -20.57 0.92 -17.46
CA HIS A 168 -21.96 1.36 -17.46
C HIS A 168 -22.06 2.90 -17.62
N PRO A 169 -22.99 3.43 -18.44
CA PRO A 169 -23.10 4.88 -18.68
C PRO A 169 -23.37 5.70 -17.41
N PHE A 170 -24.08 5.12 -16.44
CA PHE A 170 -24.47 5.76 -15.18
C PHE A 170 -23.57 5.37 -13.98
N ASN A 171 -22.34 4.91 -14.24
CA ASN A 171 -21.41 4.40 -13.20
C ASN A 171 -21.15 5.37 -12.03
N GLN A 172 -21.46 6.66 -12.18
CA GLN A 172 -21.29 7.69 -11.14
C GLN A 172 -21.99 7.33 -9.82
N GLN A 173 -23.17 6.72 -9.92
CA GLN A 173 -23.99 6.37 -8.76
C GLN A 173 -23.37 5.26 -7.90
N SER A 174 -22.43 4.51 -8.48
CA SER A 174 -21.76 3.36 -7.88
C SER A 174 -20.29 3.64 -7.59
N GLU A 175 -19.86 4.90 -7.64
CA GLU A 175 -18.46 5.30 -7.43
C GLU A 175 -17.93 4.84 -6.07
N ASN A 176 -18.72 5.02 -5.01
CA ASN A 176 -18.33 4.61 -3.64
C ASN A 176 -18.10 3.09 -3.56
N PHE A 177 -18.93 2.32 -4.25
CA PHE A 177 -18.80 0.87 -4.31
C PHE A 177 -17.52 0.46 -5.04
N LEU A 178 -17.29 1.01 -6.24
CA LEU A 178 -16.08 0.77 -7.03
C LEU A 178 -14.81 1.13 -6.27
N ARG A 179 -14.74 2.35 -5.70
CA ARG A 179 -13.57 2.83 -4.95
C ARG A 179 -13.22 1.97 -3.76
N SER A 180 -14.22 1.37 -3.10
CA SER A 180 -13.96 0.48 -1.97
C SER A 180 -13.15 -0.75 -2.36
N TYR A 181 -13.23 -1.19 -3.63
CA TYR A 181 -12.50 -2.32 -4.19
C TYR A 181 -11.41 -1.89 -5.19
N CYS A 182 -10.96 -0.63 -5.12
CA CYS A 182 -9.80 -0.14 -5.85
C CYS A 182 -8.63 0.12 -4.88
N CYS A 183 -7.41 -0.08 -5.37
CA CYS A 183 -6.22 0.49 -4.77
C CYS A 183 -5.80 1.73 -5.58
N VAL A 184 -5.57 2.86 -4.91
CA VAL A 184 -4.99 4.04 -5.55
C VAL A 184 -3.48 3.86 -5.53
N LYS A 185 -2.88 3.65 -6.70
CA LYS A 185 -1.43 3.69 -6.82
C LYS A 185 -0.96 5.13 -6.82
N SER A 186 -0.18 5.52 -5.82
CA SER A 186 0.58 6.76 -5.88
C SER A 186 1.82 6.55 -6.76
N GLU A 187 1.66 6.63 -8.07
CA GLU A 187 2.80 6.74 -8.98
C GLU A 187 3.29 8.19 -8.99
N SER A 188 3.98 8.60 -7.93
CA SER A 188 4.82 9.78 -8.00
C SER A 188 6.23 9.35 -8.36
N LEU A 189 6.56 9.38 -9.66
CA LEU A 189 7.94 9.51 -10.12
C LEU A 189 8.46 10.92 -9.82
N THR A 190 8.36 11.35 -8.56
CA THR A 190 9.00 12.57 -8.09
C THR A 190 10.48 12.26 -7.95
N GLN A 191 11.21 12.45 -9.05
CA GLN A 191 12.66 12.59 -8.98
C GLN A 191 12.93 13.74 -8.00
N LYS A 192 13.53 13.42 -6.85
CA LYS A 192 13.90 14.44 -5.85
C LYS A 192 14.92 15.36 -6.53
N LEU A 193 14.46 16.55 -6.91
CA LEU A 193 15.34 17.58 -7.44
C LEU A 193 16.23 18.08 -6.29
N PRO A 194 17.53 18.30 -6.55
CA PRO A 194 18.42 18.88 -5.55
C PRO A 194 17.96 20.30 -5.18
N THR A 195 18.13 20.68 -3.92
CA THR A 195 17.78 22.02 -3.44
C THR A 195 18.78 23.06 -3.95
N PRO A 196 18.35 24.12 -4.64
CA PRO A 196 19.24 25.20 -5.05
C PRO A 196 19.67 26.03 -3.83
N ILE A 197 20.96 26.36 -3.77
CA ILE A 197 21.56 27.24 -2.76
C ILE A 197 21.73 28.60 -3.42
N ILE A 198 21.22 29.66 -2.81
CA ILE A 198 21.37 31.03 -3.30
C ILE A 198 22.50 31.68 -2.50
N GLU A 199 23.54 32.15 -3.19
CA GLU A 199 24.67 32.87 -2.60
C GLU A 199 24.36 34.37 -2.44
N GLU A 200 25.17 35.09 -1.64
CA GLU A 200 24.96 36.51 -1.31
C GLU A 200 24.96 37.43 -2.55
N ASP A 201 25.69 37.04 -3.60
CA ASP A 201 25.78 37.74 -4.88
C ASP A 201 24.56 37.50 -5.81
N GLY A 202 23.60 36.68 -5.39
CA GLY A 202 22.43 36.27 -6.18
C GLY A 202 22.70 35.12 -7.17
N SER A 203 23.90 34.53 -7.16
CA SER A 203 24.22 33.30 -7.88
C SER A 203 23.52 32.09 -7.25
N ILE A 204 23.00 31.21 -8.11
CA ILE A 204 22.40 29.94 -7.72
C ILE A 204 23.43 28.84 -7.91
N ARG A 205 23.68 28.06 -6.87
CA ARG A 205 24.54 26.89 -6.86
C ARG A 205 23.71 25.66 -6.54
N VAL A 206 23.80 24.64 -7.39
CA VAL A 206 23.18 23.34 -7.17
C VAL A 206 24.30 22.32 -6.98
N ILE A 207 24.27 21.63 -5.85
CA ILE A 207 25.23 20.56 -5.54
C ILE A 207 24.49 19.23 -5.65
N VAL A 208 24.96 18.37 -6.54
CA VAL A 208 24.50 16.99 -6.63
C VAL A 208 25.57 16.10 -6.03
N GLU A 209 25.29 15.64 -4.81
CA GLU A 209 26.19 14.73 -4.11
C GLU A 209 26.02 13.30 -4.64
N ARG A 210 27.15 12.59 -4.77
CA ARG A 210 27.18 11.13 -4.93
C ARG A 210 26.57 10.59 -6.23
N SER A 211 26.84 11.23 -7.37
CA SER A 211 26.60 10.60 -8.67
C SER A 211 27.56 9.42 -8.87
N LYS A 212 27.01 8.22 -9.10
CA LYS A 212 27.80 6.98 -9.17
C LYS A 212 27.64 6.32 -10.53
N ARG A 213 28.77 5.93 -11.13
CA ARG A 213 28.82 5.04 -12.28
C ARG A 213 29.82 3.93 -11.97
N ASP A 214 29.35 2.69 -11.94
CA ASP A 214 30.13 1.51 -11.56
C ASP A 214 30.81 1.68 -10.20
N THR A 215 32.14 1.84 -10.15
CA THR A 215 32.92 2.10 -8.94
C THR A 215 33.22 3.59 -8.73
N SER A 216 33.07 4.41 -9.76
CA SER A 216 33.40 5.84 -9.74
C SER A 216 32.29 6.65 -9.09
N VAL A 217 32.69 7.57 -8.21
CA VAL A 217 31.78 8.49 -7.52
C VAL A 217 32.22 9.91 -7.82
N ALA A 218 31.28 10.75 -8.24
CA ALA A 218 31.51 12.16 -8.54
C ALA A 218 30.53 13.04 -7.77
N GLN A 219 31.04 14.18 -7.32
CA GLN A 219 30.25 15.30 -6.81
C GLN A 219 30.28 16.38 -7.88
N VAL A 220 29.09 16.83 -8.30
CA VAL A 220 28.96 17.83 -9.36
C VAL A 220 28.32 19.07 -8.78
N GLU A 221 28.95 20.20 -9.07
CA GLU A 221 28.46 21.52 -8.71
C GLU A 221 28.13 22.28 -9.98
N VAL A 222 26.90 22.77 -10.07
CA VAL A 222 26.43 23.59 -11.18
C VAL A 222 26.11 24.98 -10.66
N LYS A 223 26.70 26.00 -11.26
CA LYS A 223 26.45 27.41 -10.94
C LYS A 223 25.66 28.08 -12.04
N PHE A 224 24.74 28.95 -11.65
CA PHE A 224 23.96 29.80 -12.53
C PHE A 224 23.91 31.23 -11.96
N PRO A 225 24.27 32.28 -12.71
CA PRO A 225 24.76 32.28 -14.10
C PRO A 225 26.20 31.74 -14.22
N GLY A 226 26.53 31.11 -15.34
CA GLY A 226 27.84 30.48 -15.58
C GLY A 226 28.46 30.89 -16.91
N THR A 227 29.80 30.86 -16.99
CA THR A 227 30.59 31.19 -18.19
C THR A 227 30.88 29.99 -19.08
N GLY A 228 30.35 28.80 -18.76
CA GLY A 228 30.61 27.55 -19.48
C GLY A 228 31.95 26.89 -19.15
N SER A 229 32.65 27.35 -18.10
CA SER A 229 33.87 26.70 -17.64
C SER A 229 33.58 25.39 -16.90
N ILE A 230 34.33 24.34 -17.23
CA ILE A 230 34.23 23.02 -16.62
C ILE A 230 35.56 22.73 -15.94
N SER A 231 35.51 22.39 -14.65
CA SER A 231 36.66 21.94 -13.89
C SER A 231 36.40 20.57 -13.27
N ILE A 232 37.32 19.64 -13.48
CA ILE A 232 37.28 18.27 -12.98
C ILE A 232 38.50 18.08 -12.10
N ASN A 233 38.32 17.94 -10.79
CA ASN A 233 39.41 17.82 -9.80
C ASN A 233 40.47 18.94 -9.89
N GLY A 234 40.04 20.16 -10.23
CA GLY A 234 40.93 21.32 -10.41
C GLY A 234 41.65 21.37 -11.77
N GLN A 235 41.47 20.37 -12.64
CA GLN A 235 41.91 20.39 -14.03
C GLN A 235 40.77 20.79 -14.97
N GLY A 236 41.09 21.24 -16.18
CA GLY A 236 40.08 21.52 -17.21
C GLY A 236 39.44 20.24 -17.77
N ILE A 237 38.71 20.37 -18.88
CA ILE A 237 38.10 19.22 -19.58
C ILE A 237 39.14 18.21 -20.09
N ASP A 238 40.41 18.62 -20.14
CA ASP A 238 41.55 17.80 -20.54
C ASP A 238 41.87 16.66 -19.59
N PHE A 239 41.28 16.65 -18.38
CA PHE A 239 41.33 15.50 -17.47
C PHE A 239 40.90 14.20 -18.15
N PHE A 240 39.94 14.26 -19.08
CA PHE A 240 39.56 13.10 -19.88
C PHE A 240 40.42 13.02 -21.15
N GLU A 241 41.30 12.03 -21.23
CA GLU A 241 42.12 11.81 -22.44
C GLU A 241 41.26 11.37 -23.64
N THR A 242 40.22 10.56 -23.40
CA THR A 242 39.35 10.03 -24.46
C THR A 242 38.24 10.99 -24.86
N ILE A 243 38.04 11.17 -26.17
CA ILE A 243 36.99 12.03 -26.75
C ILE A 243 35.59 11.60 -26.29
N SER A 244 35.29 10.30 -26.25
CA SER A 244 33.97 9.79 -25.83
C SER A 244 33.58 10.21 -24.41
N CYS A 245 34.55 10.37 -23.51
CA CYS A 245 34.29 10.85 -22.14
C CYS A 245 33.96 12.34 -22.14
N ARG A 246 34.64 13.14 -22.97
CA ARG A 246 34.35 14.58 -23.14
C ARG A 246 32.96 14.79 -23.73
N GLU A 247 32.60 14.00 -24.74
CA GLU A 247 31.28 14.05 -25.38
C GLU A 247 30.14 13.79 -24.40
N GLN A 248 30.30 12.84 -23.46
CA GLN A 248 29.26 12.56 -22.45
C GLN A 248 28.99 13.76 -21.53
N VAL A 249 30.02 14.53 -21.17
CA VAL A 249 29.87 15.76 -20.38
C VAL A 249 29.20 16.85 -21.21
N SER A 250 29.66 17.04 -22.45
CA SER A 250 29.11 18.05 -23.36
C SER A 250 27.65 17.78 -23.74
N TYR A 251 27.29 16.52 -23.97
CA TYR A 251 25.94 16.11 -24.37
C TYR A 251 24.87 16.53 -23.34
N LYS A 252 25.18 16.41 -22.05
CA LYS A 252 24.28 16.80 -20.94
C LYS A 252 24.15 18.30 -20.72
N ILE A 253 25.04 19.10 -21.29
CA ILE A 253 24.94 20.57 -21.25
C ILE A 253 24.11 21.06 -22.44
N LEU A 254 24.15 20.33 -23.56
CA LEU A 254 23.41 20.67 -24.78
C LEU A 254 21.91 20.28 -24.72
N TYR A 255 21.57 19.21 -23.98
CA TYR A 255 20.21 18.67 -23.86
C TYR A 255 19.75 18.60 -22.41
#